data_AF-A0AAV5Z9I3-F1
#
_entry.id   AF-A0AAV5Z9I3-F1
#
_cell.length_a   1.000
_cell.length_b   1.000
_cell.length_c   1.000
_cell.angle_alpha   90.00
_cell.angle_beta   90.00
_cell.angle_gamma   90.00
#
_symmetry.space_group_name_H-M   'P 1'
#
loop_
_entity.id
_entity.type
_entity.pdbx_description
1 polymer ?
#
loop_
_entity_poly.entity_id
_entity_poly.type
_entity_poly.pdbx_seq_one_letter_code
_entity_poly.pdbx_strand_id
1 'polypeptide(L)'
;MTLETGDPATDAAMGVVSIKARVAGGRLPVRMYLYVNGDLAEAWTESEGDFDLSLDHYGPGRHAVTARAVDALGRWAGASMVVACFGVEAADRQ
;
A
#
# COMPACT_ATOMS: atom_id res chain seq x y z
N MET A 1 -3.48 16.51 -9.89
CA MET A 1 -4.02 15.17 -9.59
C MET A 1 -3.79 14.93 -8.11
N THR A 2 -4.63 14.11 -7.49
CA THR A 2 -4.51 13.75 -6.08
C THR A 2 -4.56 12.23 -5.99
N LEU A 3 -3.74 11.66 -5.10
CA LEU A 3 -3.77 10.25 -4.78
C LEU A 3 -4.20 10.12 -3.32
N GLU A 4 -5.24 9.34 -3.10
CA GLU A 4 -5.79 9.04 -1.79
C GLU A 4 -5.61 7.55 -1.53
N THR A 5 -5.23 7.21 -0.31
CA THR A 5 -5.11 5.83 0.16
C THR A 5 -6.04 5.65 1.35
N GLY A 6 -6.89 4.62 1.34
CA GLY A 6 -7.72 4.25 2.50
C GLY A 6 -6.89 3.57 3.58
N ASP A 7 -7.39 3.54 4.83
CA ASP A 7 -6.66 3.00 5.98
C ASP A 7 -6.47 1.48 5.89
N PRO A 8 -5.24 0.98 5.80
CA PRO A 8 -4.89 -0.23 6.51
C PRO A 8 -4.81 0.07 8.00
N ALA A 9 -5.25 -0.87 8.83
CA ALA A 9 -5.01 -0.78 10.26
C ALA A 9 -3.54 -0.46 10.53
N THR A 10 -3.28 0.52 11.40
CA THR A 10 -1.91 0.91 11.77
C THR A 10 -1.24 -0.19 12.61
N ASP A 11 -2.03 -1.18 13.05
CA ASP A 11 -1.72 -2.31 13.91
C ASP A 11 -2.29 -3.62 13.34
N ALA A 12 -1.76 -4.06 12.20
CA ALA A 12 -2.15 -5.34 11.63
C ALA A 12 -1.41 -6.49 12.33
N ALA A 13 -2.14 -7.55 12.70
CA ALA A 13 -1.52 -8.83 12.98
C ALA A 13 -0.82 -9.35 11.71
N MET A 14 0.17 -10.24 11.86
CA MET A 14 0.71 -11.01 10.73
C MET A 14 -0.42 -11.55 9.84
N GLY A 15 -0.25 -11.47 8.51
CA GLY A 15 -1.28 -11.80 7.52
C GLY A 15 -1.30 -10.84 6.34
N VAL A 16 -2.47 -10.68 5.72
CA VAL A 16 -2.68 -9.80 4.56
C VAL A 16 -3.38 -8.52 4.97
N VAL A 17 -2.85 -7.38 4.53
CA VAL A 17 -3.43 -6.06 4.69
C VAL A 17 -3.87 -5.53 3.34
N SER A 18 -5.16 -5.30 3.16
CA SER A 18 -5.70 -4.68 1.95
C SER A 18 -5.64 -3.16 2.07
N ILE A 19 -5.14 -2.50 1.05
CA ILE A 19 -5.06 -1.06 0.99
C ILE A 19 -5.71 -0.60 -0.31
N LYS A 20 -6.57 0.41 -0.19
CA LYS A 20 -7.28 0.97 -1.33
C LYS A 20 -6.57 2.23 -1.78
N ALA A 21 -6.38 2.42 -3.07
CA ALA A 21 -5.88 3.67 -3.61
C ALA A 21 -6.73 4.18 -4.76
N ARG A 22 -6.88 5.51 -4.83
CA ARG A 22 -7.68 6.19 -5.85
C ARG A 22 -7.02 7.49 -6.29
N VAL A 23 -7.07 7.75 -7.58
CA VAL A 23 -6.54 8.96 -8.22
C VAL A 23 -7.68 9.86 -8.70
N ALA A 24 -7.68 11.10 -8.21
CA ALA A 24 -8.60 12.14 -8.67
C ALA A 24 -7.91 13.11 -9.64
N GLY A 25 -8.59 13.44 -10.76
CA GLY A 25 -8.16 14.47 -11.71
C GLY A 25 -6.95 14.12 -12.59
N GLY A 26 -6.61 12.83 -12.74
CA GLY A 26 -5.56 12.33 -13.63
C GLY A 26 -6.05 12.09 -15.07
N ARG A 27 -5.15 12.19 -16.07
CA ARG A 27 -5.45 11.78 -17.45
C ARG A 27 -5.14 10.29 -17.63
N LEU A 28 -6.13 9.50 -18.04
CA LEU A 28 -5.92 8.08 -18.31
C LEU A 28 -5.01 7.84 -19.55
N PRO A 29 -4.23 6.74 -19.57
CA PRO A 29 -4.06 5.79 -18.47
C PRO A 29 -3.27 6.39 -17.29
N VAL A 30 -3.58 5.91 -16.09
CA VAL A 30 -2.79 6.20 -14.87
C VAL A 30 -2.03 4.94 -14.52
N ARG A 31 -0.72 5.07 -14.33
CA ARG A 31 0.14 3.99 -13.82
C ARG A 31 0.30 4.18 -12.33
N MET A 32 -0.03 3.16 -11.57
CA MET A 32 0.09 3.13 -10.12
C MET A 32 1.21 2.18 -9.73
N TYR A 33 1.94 2.57 -8.69
CA TYR A 33 3.06 1.84 -8.13
C TYR A 33 2.92 1.82 -6.62
N LEU A 34 3.11 0.65 -6.04
CA LEU A 34 3.19 0.48 -4.60
C LEU A 34 4.62 0.15 -4.20
N TYR A 35 5.13 0.90 -3.23
CA TYR A 35 6.42 0.65 -2.63
C TYR A 35 6.28 0.28 -1.16
N VAL A 36 7.07 -0.70 -0.72
CA VAL A 36 7.18 -1.10 0.68
C VAL A 36 8.64 -0.96 1.07
N ASN A 37 8.92 -0.15 2.10
CA ASN A 37 10.29 0.19 2.53
C ASN A 37 11.19 0.75 1.42
N GLY A 38 10.60 1.30 0.34
CA GLY A 38 11.30 1.85 -0.82
C GLY A 38 11.40 0.90 -2.01
N ASP A 39 11.15 -0.40 -1.82
CA ASP A 39 11.18 -1.39 -2.89
C ASP A 39 9.82 -1.50 -3.58
N LEU A 40 9.83 -1.67 -4.90
CA LEU A 40 8.60 -1.82 -5.69
C LEU A 40 7.95 -3.19 -5.37
N ALA A 41 6.78 -3.15 -4.75
CA ALA A 41 6.01 -4.34 -4.41
C ALA A 41 5.01 -4.69 -5.52
N GLU A 42 4.32 -3.69 -6.09
CA GLU A 42 3.26 -3.92 -7.07
C GLU A 42 3.10 -2.73 -8.04
N ALA A 43 2.57 -2.99 -9.24
CA ALA A 43 2.25 -1.97 -10.22
C ALA A 43 1.04 -2.35 -11.08
N TRP A 44 0.21 -1.37 -11.43
CA TRP A 44 -0.98 -1.56 -12.28
C TRP A 44 -1.31 -0.31 -13.09
N THR A 45 -2.25 -0.41 -14.04
CA THR A 45 -2.61 0.69 -14.96
C THR A 45 -4.09 1.02 -14.92
N GLU A 46 -4.56 1.46 -13.76
CA GLU A 46 -5.93 1.92 -13.53
C GLU A 46 -5.89 3.14 -12.60
N SER A 47 -6.96 3.93 -12.54
CA SER A 47 -7.03 5.11 -11.65
C SER A 47 -7.44 4.77 -10.21
N GLU A 48 -7.79 3.52 -9.96
CA GLU A 48 -8.12 2.98 -8.66
C GLU A 48 -7.62 1.54 -8.56
N GLY A 49 -7.50 1.02 -7.34
CA GLY A 49 -7.05 -0.34 -7.12
C GLY A 49 -7.02 -0.69 -5.64
N ASP A 50 -7.23 -1.98 -5.38
CA ASP A 50 -7.00 -2.60 -4.08
C ASP A 50 -5.72 -3.42 -4.18
N PHE A 51 -4.83 -3.30 -3.20
CA PHE A 51 -3.58 -4.06 -3.14
C PHE A 51 -3.45 -4.78 -1.80
N ASP A 52 -3.07 -6.05 -1.89
CA ASP A 52 -2.97 -6.96 -0.76
C ASP A 52 -1.50 -7.12 -0.36
N LEU A 53 -1.14 -6.50 0.76
CA LEU A 53 0.20 -6.57 1.33
C LEU A 53 0.31 -7.76 2.29
N SER A 54 1.05 -8.80 1.92
CA SER A 54 1.38 -9.91 2.84
C SER A 54 2.48 -9.49 3.80
N LEU A 55 2.12 -9.24 5.06
CA LEU A 55 3.06 -8.92 6.14
C LEU A 55 3.91 -10.12 6.56
N ASP A 56 3.47 -11.34 6.24
CA ASP A 56 4.28 -12.56 6.40
C ASP A 56 5.58 -12.50 5.60
N HIS A 57 5.57 -11.81 4.45
CA HIS A 57 6.76 -11.58 3.65
C HIS A 57 7.71 -10.56 4.26
N TYR A 58 7.19 -9.51 4.90
CA TYR A 58 8.00 -8.40 5.42
C TYR A 58 8.40 -8.56 6.89
N GLY A 59 7.74 -9.47 7.62
CA GLY A 59 8.01 -9.77 9.02
C GLY A 59 7.41 -8.74 9.99
N PRO A 60 7.62 -8.94 11.30
CA PRO A 60 7.18 -7.99 12.32
C PRO A 60 7.99 -6.69 12.23
N GLY A 61 7.34 -5.55 12.47
CA GLY A 61 8.00 -4.24 12.40
C GLY A 61 7.10 -3.15 11.84
N ARG A 62 7.67 -1.96 11.63
CA ARG A 62 6.99 -0.83 10.98
C ARG A 62 7.45 -0.74 9.54
N HIS A 63 6.51 -0.82 8.61
CA HIS A 63 6.78 -0.79 7.18
C HIS A 63 6.24 0.50 6.58
N ALA A 64 7.09 1.23 5.86
CA ALA A 64 6.68 2.41 5.13
C ALA A 64 6.03 1.96 3.81
N VAL A 65 4.76 2.28 3.63
CA VAL A 65 4.04 1.98 2.40
C VAL A 65 3.79 3.27 1.64
N THR A 66 4.17 3.31 0.38
CA THR A 66 4.01 4.49 -0.48
C THR A 66 3.34 4.11 -1.79
N ALA A 67 2.19 4.72 -2.05
CA ALA A 67 1.54 4.65 -3.35
C ALA A 67 2.00 5.86 -4.20
N ARG A 68 2.29 5.62 -5.47
CA ARG A 68 2.64 6.65 -6.46
C ARG A 68 1.82 6.45 -7.71
N ALA A 69 1.24 7.53 -8.23
CA ALA A 69 0.51 7.53 -9.48
C ALA A 69 1.18 8.45 -10.50
N VAL A 70 1.21 8.04 -11.76
CA VAL A 70 1.68 8.84 -12.90
C VAL A 70 0.64 8.77 -14.02
N ASP A 71 0.10 9.91 -14.43
CA ASP A 71 -0.90 10.00 -15.48
C ASP A 71 -0.29 10.06 -16.89
N ALA A 72 -1.13 10.01 -17.93
CA ALA A 72 -0.68 10.01 -19.32
C ALA A 72 0.02 11.31 -19.77
N LEU A 73 -0.13 12.40 -19.02
CA LEU A 73 0.58 13.66 -19.26
C LEU A 73 1.91 13.72 -18.50
N GLY A 74 2.26 12.66 -17.76
CA GLY A 74 3.46 12.61 -16.93
C GLY A 74 3.33 13.34 -15.59
N ARG A 75 2.12 13.81 -15.22
CA ARG A 75 1.89 14.39 -13.89
C ARG A 75 1.89 13.26 -12.86
N TRP A 76 2.34 13.55 -11.65
CA TRP A 76 2.42 12.55 -10.59
C TRP A 76 1.83 13.02 -9.27
N ALA A 77 1.39 12.05 -8.45
CA ALA A 77 0.99 12.23 -7.05
C ALA A 77 1.48 11.04 -6.22
N GLY A 78 1.62 11.25 -4.91
CA GLY A 78 2.06 10.23 -3.95
C GLY A 78 1.30 10.33 -2.63
N ALA A 79 1.13 9.19 -1.97
CA ALA A 79 0.56 9.08 -0.63
C ALA A 79 1.34 8.02 0.15
N SER A 80 1.56 8.26 1.44
CA SER A 80 2.36 7.38 2.30
C SER A 80 1.69 7.13 3.64
N MET A 81 1.91 5.94 4.17
CA MET A 81 1.40 5.48 5.46
C MET A 81 2.40 4.51 6.10
N VAL A 82 2.22 4.25 7.39
CA VAL A 82 2.99 3.24 8.12
C VAL A 82 2.07 2.11 8.52
N VAL A 83 2.42 0.89 8.13
CA VAL A 83 1.77 -0.33 8.61
C VAL A 83 2.67 -0.93 9.69
N ALA A 84 2.20 -1.00 10.93
CA ALA A 84 2.90 -1.76 11.97
C ALA A 84 2.36 -3.18 12.00
N CYS A 85 3.27 -4.14 11.86
CA CYS A 85 3.01 -5.55 12.01
C CYS A 85 3.51 -6.04 13.36
N PHE A 86 2.63 -6.67 14.14
CA PHE A 86 3.00 -7.31 15.39
C PHE A 86 3.04 -8.82 15.20
N GLY A 87 4.12 -9.45 15.69
CA GLY A 87 4.18 -10.90 15.76
C GLY A 87 3.02 -11.40 16.61
N VAL A 88 2.22 -12.32 16.07
CA VAL A 88 1.27 -13.06 16.88
C VAL A 88 2.07 -14.03 17.72
N GLU A 89 2.24 -13.76 19.02
CA GLU A 89 2.61 -14.84 19.94
C GLU A 89 1.48 -15.87 19.83
N ALA A 90 1.81 -17.04 19.29
CA ALA A 90 0.89 -18.16 19.29
C ALA A 90 0.51 -18.39 20.75
N ALA A 91 -0.75 -18.10 21.09
CA ALA A 91 -1.26 -18.34 22.43
C ALA A 91 -0.98 -19.79 22.79
N ASP A 92 -0.01 -20.00 23.67
CA ASP A 92 0.27 -21.29 24.29
C ASP A 92 -1.01 -21.70 25.02
N ARG A 93 -1.75 -22.66 24.43
CA ARG A 93 -2.87 -23.30 25.12
C ARG A 93 -2.27 -24.22 26.17
N GLN A 94 -2.22 -23.76 27.41
CA GLN A 94 -2.14 -24.64 28.59
C GLN A 94 -3.43 -25.45 28.75
#